data_AF-A0A975DKC3-F1
#
_entry.id   AF-A0A975DKC3-F1
#
_cell.length_a   1.000
_cell.length_b   1.000
_cell.length_c   1.000
_cell.angle_alpha   90.00
_cell.angle_beta   90.00
_cell.angle_gamma   90.00
#
_symmetry.space_group_name_H-M   'P 1'
#
loop_
_entity.id
_entity.type
_entity.pdbx_description
1 polymer ?
#
loop_
_entity_poly.entity_id
_entity_poly.type
_entity_poly.pdbx_seq_one_letter_code
_entity_poly.pdbx_strand_id
1 'polypeptide(L)'
;MKARFGTVLLVIVAIVAFGTALSHLSCLYFGPQCYAAQMAPPVLVESAKAGTLLAPFATLVASAIFVVCGSYALSGAKIVRRLPLLNVGIYVIALVSILRGVLTLQLWARHPELVSLGVLTIGLIWFCCGLCYLVGYRAVNAQRNDSQVSYK
;
A
#
# COMPACT_ATOMS: atom_id res chain seq x y z
N MET A 1 9.86 21.75 11.69
CA MET A 1 8.46 21.22 11.68
C MET A 1 8.16 20.34 10.46
N LYS A 2 8.59 20.71 9.23
CA LYS A 2 8.29 19.96 7.99
C LYS A 2 8.77 18.49 7.98
N ALA A 3 9.95 18.17 8.54
CA ALA A 3 10.41 16.77 8.62
C ALA A 3 9.53 15.89 9.51
N ARG A 4 9.12 16.39 10.69
CA ARG A 4 8.25 15.62 11.60
C ARG A 4 6.92 15.28 10.93
N PHE A 5 6.35 16.24 10.20
CA PHE A 5 5.14 16.02 9.41
C PHE A 5 5.35 14.94 8.34
N GLY A 6 6.44 15.00 7.57
CA GLY A 6 6.73 13.98 6.56
C GLY A 6 6.96 12.58 7.13
N THR A 7 7.64 12.48 8.27
CA THR A 7 7.82 11.23 9.02
C THR A 7 6.47 10.66 9.47
N VAL A 8 5.59 11.50 10.04
CA VAL A 8 4.25 11.06 10.49
C VAL A 8 3.42 10.52 9.33
N LEU A 9 3.43 11.19 8.18
CA LEU A 9 2.73 10.71 6.98
C LEU A 9 3.22 9.32 6.55
N LEU A 10 4.54 9.11 6.50
CA LEU A 10 5.11 7.82 6.12
C LEU A 10 4.78 6.73 7.16
N VAL A 11 4.78 7.05 8.45
CA VAL A 11 4.39 6.10 9.51
C VAL A 11 2.93 5.70 9.39
N ILE A 12 2.03 6.65 9.16
CA ILE A 12 0.60 6.36 8.96
C ILE A 12 0.42 5.40 7.78
N VAL A 13 1.10 5.66 6.66
CA VAL A 13 1.02 4.78 5.49
C VAL A 13 1.63 3.41 5.75
N ALA A 14 2.72 3.32 6.53
CA ALA A 14 3.29 2.04 6.94
C ALA A 14 2.29 1.22 7.77
N ILE A 15 1.58 1.84 8.73
CA ILE A 15 0.56 1.17 9.54
C ILE A 15 -0.57 0.65 8.65
N VAL A 16 -1.06 1.46 7.71
CA VAL A 16 -2.09 1.03 6.75
C VAL A 16 -1.61 -0.14 5.88
N ALA A 17 -0.37 -0.09 5.41
CA ALA A 17 0.22 -1.16 4.61
C ALA A 17 0.34 -2.48 5.40
N PHE A 18 0.85 -2.44 6.64
CA PHE A 18 0.93 -3.63 7.49
C PHE A 18 -0.45 -4.16 7.90
N GLY A 19 -1.40 -3.27 8.21
CA GLY A 19 -2.79 -3.66 8.46
C GLY A 19 -3.41 -4.36 7.25
N THR A 20 -3.14 -3.88 6.04
CA THR A 20 -3.60 -4.52 4.81
C THR A 20 -2.95 -5.89 4.62
N ALA A 21 -1.64 -6.01 4.87
CA ALA A 21 -0.92 -7.28 4.77
C ALA A 21 -1.48 -8.33 5.74
N LEU A 22 -1.77 -7.91 6.98
CA LEU A 22 -2.36 -8.76 8.01
C LEU A 22 -3.80 -9.18 7.65
N SER A 23 -4.60 -8.27 7.11
CA SER A 23 -5.93 -8.60 6.60
C SER A 23 -5.87 -9.66 5.51
N HIS A 24 -4.92 -9.57 4.58
CA HIS A 24 -4.78 -10.61 3.55
C HIS A 24 -4.37 -11.95 4.19
N LEU A 25 -3.39 -11.95 5.10
CA LEU A 25 -2.95 -13.15 5.80
C LEU A 25 -4.07 -13.81 6.61
N SER A 26 -5.00 -13.03 7.17
CA SER A 26 -6.13 -13.60 7.92
C SER A 26 -7.04 -14.46 7.04
N CYS A 27 -7.05 -14.25 5.71
CA CYS A 27 -7.79 -15.12 4.79
C CYS A 27 -7.24 -16.54 4.68
N LEU A 28 -5.98 -16.76 5.09
CA LEU A 28 -5.45 -18.11 5.22
C LEU A 28 -6.12 -18.88 6.36
N TYR A 29 -6.58 -18.18 7.40
CA TYR A 29 -7.25 -18.77 8.56
C TYR A 29 -8.78 -18.83 8.41
N PHE A 30 -9.40 -17.75 7.93
CA PHE A 30 -10.86 -17.66 7.77
C PHE A 30 -11.39 -18.26 6.45
N GLY A 31 -10.51 -18.65 5.54
CA GLY A 31 -10.86 -19.38 4.32
C GLY A 31 -11.67 -18.55 3.29
N PRO A 32 -12.50 -19.20 2.45
CA PRO A 32 -13.14 -18.58 1.29
C PRO A 32 -14.00 -17.33 1.58
N GLN A 33 -14.60 -17.26 2.76
CA GLN A 33 -15.44 -16.13 3.17
C GLN A 33 -14.62 -14.84 3.30
N CYS A 34 -13.37 -14.94 3.76
CA CYS A 34 -12.48 -13.79 3.85
C CYS A 34 -12.07 -13.28 2.46
N TYR A 35 -11.80 -14.19 1.51
CA TYR A 35 -11.53 -13.82 0.12
C TYR A 35 -12.71 -13.10 -0.52
N ALA A 36 -13.93 -13.58 -0.28
CA ALA A 36 -15.15 -12.91 -0.73
C ALA A 36 -15.33 -11.54 -0.08
N ALA A 37 -15.08 -11.41 1.24
CA ALA A 37 -15.16 -10.14 1.96
C ALA A 37 -14.12 -9.11 1.47
N GLN A 38 -12.94 -9.57 1.05
CA GLN A 38 -11.91 -8.74 0.42
C GLN A 38 -12.16 -8.48 -1.07
N MET A 39 -13.33 -8.89 -1.58
CA MET A 39 -13.75 -8.70 -2.97
C MET A 39 -12.72 -9.30 -3.95
N ALA A 40 -12.12 -10.42 -3.56
CA ALA A 40 -11.19 -11.16 -4.40
C ALA A 40 -11.91 -11.68 -5.66
N PRO A 41 -11.20 -11.78 -6.80
CA PRO A 41 -11.70 -12.41 -8.01
C PRO A 41 -12.36 -13.77 -7.73
N PRO A 42 -13.46 -14.12 -8.42
CA PRO A 42 -14.17 -15.37 -8.20
C PRO A 42 -13.26 -16.60 -8.37
N VAL A 43 -12.27 -16.54 -9.26
CA VAL A 43 -11.25 -17.58 -9.42
C VAL A 43 -10.46 -17.87 -8.13
N LEU A 44 -10.18 -16.86 -7.30
CA LEU A 44 -9.51 -17.04 -6.01
C LEU A 44 -10.45 -17.63 -4.96
N VAL A 45 -11.71 -17.20 -4.95
CA VAL A 45 -12.73 -17.74 -4.02
C VAL A 45 -12.98 -19.21 -4.30
N GLU A 46 -13.15 -19.58 -5.58
CA GLU A 46 -13.34 -20.98 -5.99
C GLU A 46 -12.06 -21.81 -5.77
N SER A 47 -10.88 -21.24 -6.02
CA SER A 47 -9.61 -21.88 -5.67
C SER A 47 -9.51 -22.21 -4.18
N ALA A 48 -9.94 -21.28 -3.30
CA ALA A 48 -9.96 -21.48 -1.87
C ALA A 48 -10.99 -22.55 -1.44
N LYS A 49 -12.18 -22.57 -2.07
CA LYS A 49 -13.19 -23.61 -1.83
C LYS A 49 -12.71 -25.00 -2.27
N ALA A 50 -12.02 -25.07 -3.40
CA ALA A 50 -11.47 -26.30 -3.96
C ALA A 50 -10.21 -26.80 -3.22
N GLY A 51 -9.72 -26.07 -2.21
CA GLY A 51 -8.53 -26.46 -1.43
C GLY A 51 -7.22 -26.41 -2.24
N THR A 52 -7.18 -25.65 -3.33
CA THR A 52 -5.99 -25.52 -4.17
C THR A 52 -5.00 -24.49 -3.61
N LEU A 53 -3.73 -24.59 -3.98
CA LEU A 53 -2.66 -23.71 -3.46
C LEU A 53 -2.65 -22.30 -4.08
N LEU A 54 -3.48 -22.03 -5.09
CA LEU A 54 -3.47 -20.76 -5.81
C LEU A 54 -3.95 -19.59 -4.94
N ALA A 55 -5.03 -19.76 -4.17
CA ALA A 55 -5.51 -18.73 -3.24
C ALA A 55 -4.52 -18.42 -2.08
N PRO A 56 -3.97 -19.41 -1.35
CA PRO A 56 -2.92 -19.17 -0.35
C PRO A 56 -1.67 -18.51 -0.92
N PHE A 57 -1.22 -18.94 -2.11
CA PHE A 57 -0.03 -18.37 -2.75
C PHE A 57 -0.25 -16.91 -3.15
N ALA A 58 -1.41 -16.59 -3.75
CA ALA A 58 -1.77 -15.22 -4.08
C ALA A 58 -1.83 -14.32 -2.84
N THR A 59 -2.37 -14.82 -1.73
CA THR A 59 -2.40 -14.12 -0.44
C THR A 59 -0.99 -13.82 0.07
N LEU A 60 -0.10 -14.81 0.08
CA LEU A 60 1.28 -14.62 0.54
C LEU A 60 2.02 -13.59 -0.31
N VAL A 61 1.87 -13.64 -1.63
CA VAL A 61 2.47 -12.67 -2.55
C VAL A 61 1.93 -11.27 -2.29
N ALA A 62 0.61 -11.11 -2.17
CA ALA A 62 -0.02 -9.83 -1.89
C ALA A 62 0.44 -9.25 -0.54
N SER A 63 0.41 -10.06 0.52
CA SER A 63 0.88 -9.67 1.85
C SER A 63 2.37 -9.30 1.86
N ALA A 64 3.22 -10.05 1.15
CA ALA A 64 4.64 -9.74 1.03
C ALA A 64 4.87 -8.38 0.34
N ILE A 65 4.14 -8.08 -0.73
CA ILE A 65 4.20 -6.77 -1.40
C ILE A 65 3.85 -5.65 -0.42
N PHE A 66 2.77 -5.79 0.36
CA PHE A 66 2.37 -4.76 1.33
C PHE A 66 3.36 -4.59 2.49
N VAL A 67 3.95 -5.69 2.97
CA VAL A 67 5.03 -5.65 3.98
C VAL A 67 6.24 -4.90 3.42
N VAL A 68 6.62 -5.18 2.18
CA VAL A 68 7.69 -4.45 1.49
C VAL A 68 7.33 -2.96 1.42
N CYS A 69 6.13 -2.60 0.95
CA CYS A 69 5.69 -1.21 0.91
C CYS A 69 5.83 -0.51 2.27
N GLY A 70 5.29 -1.11 3.34
CA GLY A 70 5.37 -0.57 4.70
C GLY A 70 6.82 -0.43 5.19
N SER A 71 7.69 -1.38 4.86
CA SER A 71 9.12 -1.29 5.18
C SER A 71 9.83 -0.14 4.46
N TYR A 72 9.48 0.13 3.19
CA TYR A 72 9.99 1.28 2.44
C TYR A 72 9.50 2.61 3.03
N ALA A 73 8.25 2.70 3.48
CA ALA A 73 7.75 3.85 4.23
C ALA A 73 8.56 4.11 5.50
N LEU A 74 8.78 3.08 6.33
CA LEU A 74 9.56 3.19 7.57
C LEU A 74 11.02 3.56 7.31
N SER A 75 11.61 3.03 6.23
CA SER A 75 12.97 3.38 5.79
C SER A 75 13.03 4.84 5.30
N GLY A 76 12.00 5.32 4.59
CA GLY A 76 11.83 6.73 4.22
C GLY A 76 11.67 7.66 5.43
N ALA A 77 11.00 7.18 6.48
CA ALA A 77 10.80 7.87 7.75
C ALA A 77 12.08 7.92 8.63
N LYS A 78 13.16 7.23 8.22
CA LYS A 78 14.41 7.04 8.98
C LYS A 78 14.25 6.23 10.28
N ILE A 79 13.20 5.41 10.39
CA ILE A 79 12.96 4.53 11.54
C ILE A 79 13.74 3.21 11.35
N VAL A 80 13.81 2.72 10.11
CA VAL A 80 14.51 1.47 9.75
C VAL A 80 15.76 1.79 8.93
N ARG A 81 16.71 0.84 8.88
CA ARG A 81 17.92 0.93 8.05
C ARG A 81 17.55 1.27 6.60
N ARG A 82 18.39 2.10 5.96
CA ARG A 82 18.20 2.47 4.56
C ARG A 82 18.23 1.23 3.67
N LEU A 83 17.14 1.00 2.96
CA LEU A 83 17.07 0.00 1.90
C LEU A 83 17.77 0.51 0.63
N PRO A 84 18.43 -0.37 -0.14
CA PRO A 84 18.94 -0.01 -1.46
C PRO A 84 17.77 0.45 -2.35
N LEU A 85 18.01 1.46 -3.18
CA LEU A 85 17.00 2.04 -4.10
C LEU A 85 15.77 2.68 -3.41
N LEU A 86 15.89 3.16 -2.17
CA LEU A 86 14.80 3.81 -1.42
C LEU A 86 14.02 4.87 -2.23
N ASN A 87 14.73 5.75 -2.96
CA ASN A 87 14.10 6.76 -3.81
C ASN A 87 13.16 6.11 -4.83
N VAL A 88 13.69 5.19 -5.62
CA VAL A 88 12.98 4.55 -6.73
C VAL A 88 11.83 3.72 -6.17
N GLY A 89 12.05 2.94 -5.11
CA GLY A 89 11.02 2.13 -4.48
C GLY A 89 9.83 2.95 -4.01
N ILE A 90 10.05 4.05 -3.29
CA ILE A 90 8.95 4.92 -2.81
C ILE A 90 8.19 5.56 -3.98
N TYR A 91 8.88 6.03 -5.02
CA TYR A 91 8.20 6.60 -6.20
C TYR A 91 7.39 5.56 -6.95
N VAL A 92 7.90 4.33 -7.10
CA VAL A 92 7.18 3.23 -7.73
C VAL A 92 5.94 2.84 -6.90
N ILE A 93 6.08 2.69 -5.59
CA ILE A 93 4.96 2.37 -4.68
C ILE A 93 3.90 3.47 -4.75
N ALA A 94 4.32 4.74 -4.71
CA ALA A 94 3.42 5.86 -4.83
C ALA A 94 2.67 5.86 -6.16
N LEU A 95 3.40 5.66 -7.27
CA LEU A 95 2.82 5.60 -8.61
C LEU A 95 1.78 4.47 -8.71
N VAL A 96 2.13 3.26 -8.28
CA VAL A 96 1.22 2.11 -8.28
C VAL A 96 -0.01 2.37 -7.41
N SER A 97 0.16 2.99 -6.24
CA SER A 97 -0.95 3.30 -5.32
C SER A 97 -1.90 4.36 -5.90
N ILE A 98 -1.33 5.40 -6.53
CA ILE A 98 -2.09 6.44 -7.23
C ILE A 98 -2.82 5.86 -8.43
N LEU A 99 -2.11 5.11 -9.29
CA LEU A 99 -2.70 4.46 -10.46
C LEU A 99 -3.83 3.54 -10.05
N ARG A 100 -3.66 2.73 -9.00
CA ARG A 100 -4.73 1.88 -8.46
C ARG A 100 -5.96 2.71 -8.07
N GLY A 101 -5.77 3.76 -7.27
CA GLY A 101 -6.88 4.61 -6.83
C GLY A 101 -7.59 5.33 -7.99
N VAL A 102 -6.82 5.83 -8.97
CA VAL A 102 -7.35 6.49 -10.17
C VAL A 102 -8.10 5.49 -11.05
N LEU A 103 -7.58 4.29 -11.26
CA LEU A 103 -8.25 3.23 -12.02
C LEU A 103 -9.57 2.83 -11.35
N THR A 104 -9.60 2.73 -10.02
CA THR A 104 -10.85 2.48 -9.27
C THR A 104 -11.86 3.60 -9.47
N LEU A 105 -11.42 4.87 -9.42
CA LEU A 105 -12.28 6.03 -9.65
C LEU A 105 -12.80 6.07 -11.10
N GLN A 106 -11.94 5.78 -12.07
CA GLN A 106 -12.30 5.71 -13.49
C GLN A 106 -13.28 4.58 -13.78
N LEU A 107 -13.10 3.41 -13.14
CA LEU A 107 -14.01 2.28 -13.28
C LEU A 107 -15.37 2.61 -12.68
N TRP A 108 -15.42 3.24 -11.52
CA TRP A 108 -16.67 3.71 -10.91
C TRP A 108 -17.39 4.76 -11.78
N ALA A 109 -16.64 5.66 -12.42
CA ALA A 109 -17.20 6.68 -13.30
C ALA A 109 -17.80 6.12 -14.60
N ARG A 110 -17.24 5.03 -15.14
CA ARG A 110 -17.75 4.39 -16.37
C ARG A 110 -18.80 3.32 -16.11
N HIS A 111 -18.62 2.56 -15.04
CA HIS A 111 -19.40 1.37 -14.70
C HIS A 111 -19.69 1.36 -13.20
N PRO A 112 -20.56 2.27 -12.71
CA PRO A 112 -20.90 2.34 -11.28
C PRO A 112 -21.53 1.02 -10.78
N GLU A 113 -22.14 0.24 -11.65
CA GLU A 113 -22.72 -1.08 -11.36
C GLU A 113 -21.69 -2.16 -10.99
N LEU A 114 -20.42 -1.98 -11.40
CA LEU A 114 -19.35 -2.94 -11.15
C LEU A 114 -18.52 -2.61 -9.90
N VAL A 115 -18.70 -1.42 -9.31
CA VAL A 115 -17.85 -0.92 -8.21
C VAL A 115 -18.70 -0.62 -6.98
N SER A 116 -18.58 -1.48 -5.97
CA SER A 116 -19.23 -1.23 -4.67
C SER A 116 -18.59 -0.04 -3.95
N LEU A 117 -19.36 0.60 -3.05
CA LEU A 117 -18.85 1.67 -2.19
C LEU A 117 -17.60 1.24 -1.40
N GLY A 118 -17.49 -0.05 -1.06
CA GLY A 118 -16.31 -0.62 -0.41
C GLY A 118 -15.07 -0.55 -1.30
N VAL A 119 -15.17 -0.98 -2.56
CA VAL A 119 -14.04 -0.90 -3.52
C VAL A 119 -13.65 0.55 -3.75
N LEU A 120 -14.62 1.46 -3.89
CA LEU A 120 -14.36 2.89 -4.07
C LEU A 120 -13.62 3.48 -2.85
N THR A 121 -14.08 3.18 -1.64
CA THR A 121 -13.45 3.66 -0.40
C THR A 121 -12.02 3.16 -0.28
N ILE A 122 -11.79 1.87 -0.55
CA ILE A 122 -10.44 1.29 -0.56
C ILE A 122 -9.58 2.00 -1.62
N GLY A 123 -10.10 2.22 -2.83
CA GLY A 123 -9.41 2.94 -3.89
C GLY A 123 -8.98 4.35 -3.48
N LEU A 124 -9.87 5.11 -2.82
CA LEU A 124 -9.57 6.44 -2.31
C LEU A 124 -8.52 6.43 -1.20
N ILE A 125 -8.57 5.46 -0.28
CA ILE A 125 -7.54 5.29 0.76
C ILE A 125 -6.17 5.05 0.10
N TRP A 126 -6.10 4.17 -0.90
CA TRP A 126 -4.86 3.87 -1.62
C TRP A 126 -4.33 5.08 -2.41
N PHE A 127 -5.23 5.87 -3.01
CA PHE A 127 -4.87 7.13 -3.65
C PHE A 127 -4.24 8.12 -2.64
N CYS A 128 -4.89 8.33 -1.50
CA CYS A 128 -4.38 9.17 -0.43
C CYS A 128 -3.05 8.66 0.12
N CYS A 129 -2.89 7.35 0.32
CA CYS A 129 -1.61 6.76 0.72
C CYS A 129 -0.50 7.04 -0.29
N GLY A 130 -0.79 6.97 -1.59
CA GLY A 130 0.15 7.30 -2.66
C GLY A 130 0.62 8.77 -2.59
N LEU A 131 -0.31 9.71 -2.36
CA LEU A 131 0.04 11.11 -2.14
C LEU A 131 0.87 11.31 -0.86
N CYS A 132 0.52 10.63 0.22
CA CYS A 132 1.28 10.66 1.48
C CYS A 132 2.70 10.12 1.31
N TYR A 133 2.91 9.08 0.49
CA TYR A 133 4.25 8.61 0.13
C TYR A 133 5.06 9.70 -0.58
N LEU A 134 4.48 10.36 -1.59
CA LEU A 134 5.18 11.42 -2.33
C LEU A 134 5.49 12.63 -1.45
N VAL A 135 4.49 13.15 -0.76
CA VAL A 135 4.63 14.37 0.07
C VAL A 135 5.53 14.08 1.26
N GLY A 136 5.30 12.96 1.96
CA GLY A 136 6.11 12.55 3.11
C GLY A 136 7.57 12.35 2.74
N TYR A 137 7.84 11.66 1.63
CA TYR A 137 9.21 11.43 1.19
C TYR A 137 9.90 12.71 0.72
N ARG A 138 9.23 13.55 -0.08
CA ARG A 138 9.78 14.85 -0.52
C ARG A 138 10.10 15.76 0.67
N ALA A 139 9.22 15.82 1.67
CA ALA A 139 9.44 16.62 2.88
C ALA A 139 10.66 16.14 3.68
N VAL A 140 10.83 14.83 3.84
CA VAL A 140 12.00 14.26 4.55
C VAL A 140 13.29 14.40 3.74
N ASN A 141 13.22 14.25 2.41
CA ASN A 141 14.39 14.34 1.53
C ASN A 141 14.86 15.78 1.31
N ALA A 142 13.95 16.76 1.24
CA ALA A 142 14.33 18.18 1.15
C ALA A 142 15.15 18.63 2.37
N GLN A 143 14.72 18.24 3.57
CA GLN A 143 15.46 18.56 4.81
C GLN A 143 16.85 17.90 4.86
N ARG A 144 17.00 16.71 4.26
CA ARG A 144 18.31 16.03 4.18
C ARG A 144 19.31 16.83 3.35
N ASN A 145 18.87 17.47 2.26
CA ASN A 145 19.75 18.29 1.43
C ASN A 145 20.14 19.59 2.15
N ASP A 146 19.22 20.24 2.85
CA ASP A 146 19.52 21.45 3.64
C ASP A 146 20.56 21.20 4.73
N SER A 147 20.49 20.05 5.42
CA SER A 147 21.48 19.68 6.46
C SER A 147 22.87 19.38 5.89
N GLN A 148 22.97 18.92 4.64
CA GLN A 148 24.24 18.65 3.99
C GLN A 148 24.89 19.95 3.47
N VAL A 149 24.08 20.91 3.00
CA VAL A 149 24.56 22.24 2.59
C VAL A 149 25.06 23.03 3.80
N SER A 150 24.38 22.96 4.96
CA SER A 150 24.79 23.70 6.16
C SER A 150 26.08 23.19 6.82
N TYR A 151 26.54 21.98 6.49
CA TYR A 151 27.79 21.41 7.01
C TYR A 151 28.99 21.67 6.07
N LYS A 152 28.73 22.20 4.87
CA LYS A 152 29.73 22.47 3.85
C LYS A 152 30.04 23.96 3.78
#